data_AF-F4YE59-F1
#
_entry.id   AF-F4YE59-F1
#
_cell.length_a   1.000
_cell.length_b   1.000
_cell.length_c   1.000
_cell.angle_alpha   90.00
_cell.angle_beta   90.00
_cell.angle_gamma   90.00
#
_symmetry.space_group_name_H-M   'P 1'
#
loop_
_entity.id
_entity.type
_entity.pdbx_description
1 polymer ?
#
loop_
_entity_poly.entity_id
_entity_poly.type
_entity_poly.pdbx_seq_one_letter_code
_entity_poly.pdbx_strand_id
1 'polypeptide(L)'
;DWEAWRPRWAFNWDTKEIYRQRSRSLVQRQHPYWPAPLVEAAAQDQFQGAAQAWMAGTLKLGQALRPYGLWGYYGFPDCYNYDFLNPNYTGQCPPSIRAQNDQ
;
A
#
# COMPACT_ATOMS: atom_id res chain seq x y z
N ASP A 1 10.76 11.09 1.18
CA ASP A 1 9.62 10.88 2.08
C ASP A 1 8.37 10.67 1.23
N TRP A 2 7.68 9.54 1.39
CA TRP A 2 6.52 9.19 0.55
C TRP A 2 5.38 8.67 1.43
N GLU A 3 4.36 9.50 1.59
CA GLU A 3 3.27 9.20 2.52
C GLU A 3 1.89 9.19 1.86
N ALA A 4 1.77 9.65 0.63
CA ALA A 4 0.49 9.88 -0.05
C ALA A 4 -0.37 8.60 -0.10
N TRP A 5 0.21 7.50 -0.59
CA TRP A 5 -0.42 6.17 -0.67
C TRP A 5 0.44 5.10 0.01
N ARG A 6 -0.12 3.91 0.21
CA ARG A 6 0.58 2.72 0.74
C ARG A 6 0.68 1.64 -0.34
N PRO A 7 1.79 0.89 -0.44
CA PRO A 7 1.95 -0.13 -1.50
C PRO A 7 0.98 -1.30 -1.36
N ARG A 8 0.52 -1.58 -0.13
CA ARG A 8 -0.54 -2.57 0.13
C ARG A 8 -1.91 -1.92 -0.04
N TRP A 9 -2.75 -2.49 -0.89
CA TRP A 9 -4.12 -2.01 -1.15
C TRP A 9 -4.92 -1.83 0.14
N ALA A 10 -4.81 -2.81 1.05
CA ALA A 10 -5.49 -2.85 2.33
C ALA A 10 -5.20 -1.65 3.24
N PHE A 11 -4.05 -0.99 3.09
CA PHE A 11 -3.63 0.14 3.93
C PHE A 11 -4.00 1.52 3.36
N ASN A 12 -4.74 1.56 2.24
CA ASN A 12 -5.25 2.80 1.64
C ASN A 12 -6.69 3.10 2.10
N TRP A 13 -6.91 3.08 3.41
CA TRP A 13 -8.13 3.48 4.12
C TRP A 13 -8.16 4.98 4.48
N ASP A 14 -9.28 5.43 5.06
CA ASP A 14 -9.56 6.81 5.45
C ASP A 14 -9.33 7.81 4.31
N THR A 15 -8.52 8.84 4.53
CA THR A 15 -8.21 9.85 3.51
C THR A 15 -7.45 9.28 2.30
N LYS A 16 -6.84 8.09 2.44
CA LYS A 16 -6.17 7.38 1.34
C LYS A 16 -7.14 6.54 0.49
N GLU A 17 -8.41 6.46 0.86
CA GLU A 17 -9.45 5.75 0.09
C GLU A 17 -9.56 6.26 -1.36
N ILE A 18 -9.21 7.53 -1.58
CA ILE A 18 -9.17 8.12 -2.92
C ILE A 18 -8.32 7.31 -3.89
N TYR A 19 -7.20 6.69 -3.47
CA TYR A 19 -6.38 5.86 -4.37
C TYR A 19 -7.11 4.59 -4.80
N ARG A 20 -7.91 3.98 -3.91
CA ARG A 20 -8.74 2.82 -4.26
C ARG A 20 -9.87 3.21 -5.20
N GLN A 21 -10.54 4.33 -4.93
CA GLN A 21 -11.62 4.86 -5.78
C GLN A 21 -11.12 5.22 -7.19
N ARG A 22 -9.96 5.90 -7.29
CA ARG A 22 -9.40 6.29 -8.59
C ARG A 22 -8.88 5.09 -9.37
N SER A 23 -8.32 4.08 -8.70
CA SER A 23 -7.89 2.83 -9.35
C SER A 23 -9.09 2.08 -9.94
N ARG A 24 -10.18 1.92 -9.17
CA ARG A 24 -11.44 1.36 -9.68
C ARG A 24 -12.01 2.16 -10.85
N SER A 25 -12.06 3.49 -10.73
CA SER A 25 -12.56 4.37 -11.79
C SER A 25 -11.74 4.28 -13.08
N LEU A 26 -10.42 4.08 -12.97
CA LEU A 26 -9.56 3.85 -14.12
C LEU A 26 -9.91 2.54 -14.83
N VAL A 27 -10.03 1.44 -14.08
CA VAL A 27 -10.39 0.12 -14.61
C VAL A 27 -11.80 0.13 -15.21
N GLN A 28 -12.79 0.69 -14.51
CA GLN A 28 -14.18 0.77 -15.01
C GLN A 28 -14.29 1.57 -16.32
N ARG A 29 -13.50 2.65 -16.48
CA ARG A 29 -13.49 3.42 -17.74
C ARG A 29 -12.94 2.61 -18.91
N GLN A 30 -11.97 1.74 -18.67
CA GLN A 30 -11.40 0.86 -19.69
C GLN A 30 -12.30 -0.35 -19.98
N HIS A 31 -13.06 -0.79 -18.97
CA HIS A 31 -13.95 -1.95 -19.05
C HIS A 31 -15.37 -1.58 -18.56
N PRO A 32 -16.17 -0.82 -19.34
CA PRO A 32 -17.44 -0.27 -18.87
C PRO A 32 -18.48 -1.30 -18.41
N TYR A 33 -18.38 -2.53 -18.92
CA TYR A 33 -19.33 -3.61 -18.66
C TYR A 33 -18.84 -4.64 -17.64
N TRP A 34 -17.65 -4.48 -17.06
CA TRP A 34 -17.17 -5.41 -16.04
C TRP A 34 -17.98 -5.26 -14.74
N PRO A 35 -18.29 -6.39 -14.06
CA PRO A 35 -18.94 -6.34 -12.76
C PRO A 35 -17.98 -5.83 -11.68
N ALA A 36 -18.52 -5.20 -10.64
CA ALA A 36 -17.74 -4.55 -9.59
C ALA A 36 -16.65 -5.43 -8.94
N PRO A 37 -16.86 -6.74 -8.64
CA PRO A 37 -15.81 -7.58 -8.07
C PRO A 37 -14.61 -7.78 -9.00
N LEU A 38 -14.84 -7.85 -10.31
CA LEU A 38 -13.77 -8.00 -11.29
C LEU A 38 -12.96 -6.70 -11.42
N VAL A 39 -13.65 -5.56 -11.36
CA VAL A 39 -13.03 -4.22 -11.35
C VAL A 39 -12.20 -4.01 -10.08
N GLU A 40 -12.70 -4.43 -8.92
CA GLU A 40 -11.97 -4.35 -7.64
C GLU A 40 -10.68 -5.19 -7.70
N ALA A 41 -10.76 -6.45 -8.12
CA ALA A 41 -9.59 -7.33 -8.22
C ALA A 41 -8.54 -6.76 -9.19
N ALA A 42 -8.96 -6.36 -10.38
CA ALA A 42 -8.04 -5.77 -11.36
C ALA A 42 -7.44 -4.44 -10.88
N ALA A 43 -8.22 -3.59 -10.21
CA ALA A 43 -7.73 -2.33 -9.66
C ALA A 43 -6.69 -2.56 -8.54
N GLN A 44 -6.94 -3.54 -7.67
CA GLN A 44 -6.01 -3.94 -6.62
C GLN A 44 -4.68 -4.43 -7.23
N ASP A 45 -4.73 -5.36 -8.19
CA ASP A 45 -3.53 -5.93 -8.81
C ASP A 45 -2.72 -4.87 -9.57
N GLN A 46 -3.38 -4.04 -10.37
CA GLN A 46 -2.73 -2.95 -11.11
C GLN A 46 -2.09 -1.93 -10.15
N PHE A 47 -2.80 -1.55 -9.08
CA PHE A 47 -2.29 -0.60 -8.11
C PHE A 47 -1.08 -1.15 -7.35
N GLN A 48 -1.18 -2.35 -6.78
CA GLN A 48 -0.07 -2.93 -6.00
C GLN A 48 1.16 -3.21 -6.87
N GLY A 49 0.95 -3.73 -8.10
CA GLY A 49 2.03 -3.94 -9.05
C GLY A 49 2.74 -2.64 -9.42
N ALA A 50 1.98 -1.58 -9.71
CA ALA A 50 2.55 -0.26 -9.97
C ALA A 50 3.27 0.28 -8.72
N ALA A 51 2.63 0.27 -7.55
CA ALA A 51 3.20 0.79 -6.32
C ALA A 51 4.55 0.11 -5.97
N GLN A 52 4.61 -1.22 -6.10
CA GLN A 52 5.84 -1.99 -5.90
C GLN A 52 6.92 -1.60 -6.92
N ALA A 53 6.57 -1.53 -8.21
CA ALA A 53 7.52 -1.16 -9.26
C ALA A 53 8.12 0.23 -9.01
N TRP A 54 7.30 1.21 -8.62
CA TRP A 54 7.73 2.56 -8.31
C TRP A 54 8.63 2.63 -7.07
N MET A 55 8.20 2.05 -5.95
CA MET A 55 8.98 2.11 -4.70
C MET A 55 10.29 1.32 -4.80
N ALA A 56 10.24 0.09 -5.30
CA ALA A 56 11.43 -0.74 -5.45
C ALA A 56 12.38 -0.19 -6.51
N GLY A 57 11.86 0.32 -7.63
CA GLY A 57 12.66 0.95 -8.68
C GLY A 57 13.39 2.20 -8.17
N THR A 58 12.71 3.03 -7.36
CA THR A 58 13.31 4.23 -6.76
C THR A 58 14.45 3.87 -5.80
N LEU A 59 14.26 2.88 -4.91
CA LEU A 59 15.32 2.42 -4.01
C LEU A 59 16.51 1.84 -4.79
N LYS A 60 16.25 1.00 -5.80
CA LYS A 60 17.30 0.42 -6.66
C LYS A 60 18.11 1.51 -7.36
N LEU A 61 17.45 2.54 -7.90
CA LEU A 61 18.13 3.66 -8.54
C LEU A 61 18.96 4.46 -7.54
N GLY A 62 18.41 4.75 -6.35
CA GLY A 62 19.14 5.43 -5.28
C GLY A 62 20.41 4.68 -4.88
N GLN A 63 20.30 3.37 -4.66
CA GLN A 63 21.44 2.49 -4.37
C GLN A 63 22.46 2.45 -5.51
N ALA A 64 22.02 2.36 -6.76
CA ALA A 64 22.92 2.36 -7.92
C ALA A 64 23.73 3.66 -8.03
N LEU A 65 23.10 4.81 -7.77
CA LEU A 65 23.75 6.11 -7.85
C LEU A 65 24.58 6.46 -6.61
N ARG A 66 24.18 5.96 -5.43
CA ARG A 66 24.83 6.22 -4.14
C ARG A 66 24.88 4.90 -3.35
N PRO A 67 25.85 4.02 -3.65
CA PRO A 67 25.89 2.65 -3.11
C PRO A 67 26.14 2.58 -1.60
N TYR A 68 26.69 3.64 -1.00
CA TYR A 68 26.92 3.73 0.44
C TYR A 68 25.80 4.47 1.20
N GLY A 69 24.70 4.83 0.52
CA GLY A 69 23.54 5.46 1.14
C GLY A 69 22.69 4.46 1.93
N LEU A 70 22.25 4.86 3.12
CA LEU A 70 21.29 4.10 3.92
C LEU A 70 19.86 4.39 3.44
N TRP A 71 19.50 3.80 2.30
CA TRP A 71 18.21 4.02 1.65
C TRP A 71 17.08 3.25 2.31
N GLY A 72 15.99 3.96 2.62
CA GLY A 72 14.76 3.39 3.14
C GLY A 72 13.61 4.39 3.01
N TYR A 73 12.39 3.92 3.22
CA TYR A 73 11.22 4.78 3.28
C TYR A 73 10.86 5.05 4.74
N TYR A 74 10.60 6.32 5.04
CA TYR A 74 10.03 6.73 6.32
C TYR A 74 8.66 6.04 6.54
N GLY A 75 8.40 5.60 7.77
CA GLY A 75 7.12 4.99 8.15
C GLY A 75 6.94 3.52 7.74
N PHE A 76 8.00 2.81 7.33
CA PHE A 76 7.94 1.38 6.96
C PHE A 76 8.87 0.51 7.82
N PRO A 77 8.39 -0.65 8.32
CA PRO A 77 6.98 -1.07 8.35
C PRO A 77 6.16 -0.28 9.37
N ASP A 78 4.87 -0.08 9.11
CA ASP A 78 3.92 0.37 10.13
C ASP A 78 3.26 -0.88 10.78
N CYS A 79 3.05 -0.80 12.09
CA CYS A 79 2.47 -1.84 12.93
C CYS A 79 0.94 -1.71 13.04
N TYR A 80 0.39 -0.52 12.78
CA TYR A 80 -1.02 -0.16 12.94
C TYR A 80 -1.62 -0.64 14.28
N ASN A 81 -0.85 -0.59 15.36
CA ASN A 81 -1.25 -0.95 16.73
C ASN A 81 -1.85 0.25 17.47
N TYR A 82 -2.78 0.96 16.83
CA TYR A 82 -3.32 2.23 17.33
C TYR A 82 -4.60 2.06 18.16
N ASP A 83 -4.93 0.84 18.56
CA ASP A 83 -6.12 0.51 19.35
C ASP A 83 -5.94 0.77 20.86
N PHE A 84 -5.38 1.93 21.21
CA PHE A 84 -4.98 2.28 22.58
C PHE A 84 -6.10 2.24 23.63
N LEU A 85 -7.36 2.35 23.19
CA LEU A 85 -8.53 2.31 24.08
C LEU A 85 -9.01 0.87 24.36
N ASN A 86 -8.38 -0.14 23.76
CA ASN A 86 -8.70 -1.53 23.99
C ASN A 86 -8.22 -1.96 25.40
N PRO A 87 -9.08 -2.49 26.29
CA PRO A 87 -8.68 -2.92 27.62
C PRO A 87 -7.65 -4.08 27.61
N ASN A 88 -7.57 -4.83 26.51
CA ASN A 88 -6.60 -5.90 26.28
C ASN A 88 -5.44 -5.47 25.37
N TYR A 89 -5.12 -4.17 25.32
CA TYR A 89 -4.06 -3.64 24.47
C TYR A 89 -2.69 -4.21 24.85
N THR A 90 -2.04 -4.88 23.90
CA THR A 90 -0.72 -5.50 24.08
C THR A 90 0.41 -4.76 23.35
N GLY A 91 0.06 -3.77 22.53
CA GLY A 91 0.99 -3.12 21.60
C GLY A 91 1.46 -4.02 20.44
N GLN A 92 0.97 -5.26 20.32
CA GLN A 92 1.31 -6.11 19.20
C GLN A 92 0.62 -5.64 17.92
N CYS A 93 1.35 -5.71 16.80
CA CYS A 93 0.74 -5.50 15.49
C CYS A 93 -0.33 -6.58 15.26
N PRO A 94 -1.54 -6.20 14.81
CA PRO A 94 -2.59 -7.17 14.53
C PRO A 94 -2.11 -8.23 13.52
N PRO A 95 -2.56 -9.50 13.62
CA PRO A 95 -2.10 -10.57 12.73
C PRO A 95 -2.28 -10.26 11.24
N SER A 96 -3.38 -9.59 10.88
CA SER A 96 -3.65 -9.15 9.50
C SER A 96 -2.65 -8.11 9.00
N ILE A 97 -2.12 -7.26 9.88
CA ILE A 97 -1.09 -6.27 9.54
C ILE A 97 0.24 -6.96 9.27
N ARG A 98 0.64 -7.90 10.15
CA ARG A 98 1.86 -8.69 9.93
C ARG A 98 1.82 -9.43 8.61
N ALA A 99 0.69 -10.09 8.31
CA ALA A 99 0.50 -10.80 7.05
C ALA A 99 0.60 -9.88 5.80
N GLN A 100 0.24 -8.60 5.92
CA GLN A 100 0.43 -7.63 4.83
C GLN A 100 1.87 -7.10 4.75
N ASN A 101 2.58 -7.02 5.88
CA ASN A 101 3.99 -6.62 5.92
C ASN A 101 4.92 -7.74 5.38
N ASP A 102 4.49 -9.00 5.44
CA ASP A 102 5.20 -10.14 4.86
C ASP A 102 5.09 -10.24 3.33
N GLN A 103 4.25 -9.40 2.70
CA GLN A 103 3.88 -9.45 1.28
C GLN A 103 4.44 -8.28 0.48
#